data_AF-A0AAX7TZS9-F1
#
_entry.id   AF-A0AAX7TZS9-F1
#
_cell.length_a   1.000
_cell.length_b   1.000
_cell.length_c   1.000
_cell.angle_alpha   90.00
_cell.angle_beta   90.00
_cell.angle_gamma   90.00
#
_symmetry.space_group_name_H-M   'P 1'
#
loop_
_entity.id
_entity.type
_entity.pdbx_description
1 polymer ?
#
loop_
_entity_poly.entity_id
_entity_poly.type
_entity_poly.pdbx_seq_one_letter_code
_entity_poly.pdbx_strand_id
1 'polypeptide(L)'
;MPREFLKGSSLDVPGQEKGLMKKTQLLDRGQWASKLEFLLAVAGTLVGLGNLWRFPYLCYKNGGGAFLIPYVLFLLACGIPMFLLETAMGQFTSQGCITCWRHFCPLFEGIGYATQVVIAYAAVSYIVIQAWAFFYLFSSFSAEIPWASCRNSWNTESCFEFDKANASSNWTAAANATTPAAEFWERRVLGISQGIEEIGSLRWDLALCLLLAWIICYFCVWKGVKSTGKVVYFTATFPYVMLVVLLARGLTLPGAINGLAFYLYPDPTRFGWTRVHKSFSPLGFVRGV
;
A
#
# COMPACT_ATOMS: atom_id res chain seq x y z
N MET A 1 -77.35 15.51 -7.34
CA MET A 1 -76.75 16.72 -6.73
C MET A 1 -76.03 16.35 -5.45
N PRO A 2 -74.87 16.94 -5.14
CA PRO A 2 -73.63 16.18 -4.97
C PRO A 2 -72.93 16.37 -3.61
N ARG A 3 -72.03 15.44 -3.26
CA ARG A 3 -70.85 15.71 -2.42
C ARG A 3 -69.62 15.06 -3.04
N GLU A 4 -69.21 15.59 -4.19
CA GLU A 4 -67.78 15.80 -4.44
C GLU A 4 -67.34 16.97 -3.55
N PHE A 5 -66.40 16.74 -2.63
CA PHE A 5 -65.64 17.70 -1.80
C PHE A 5 -65.20 16.84 -0.60
N LEU A 6 -64.10 16.10 -0.67
CA LEU A 6 -62.76 16.60 -0.34
C LEU A 6 -61.73 15.73 -1.07
N LYS A 7 -61.45 16.08 -2.32
CA LYS A 7 -60.15 15.77 -2.93
C LYS A 7 -59.15 16.70 -2.25
N GLY A 8 -58.61 16.24 -1.12
CA GLY A 8 -57.49 16.89 -0.46
C GLY A 8 -56.33 16.94 -1.45
N SER A 9 -56.11 18.11 -2.01
CA SER A 9 -54.95 18.48 -2.80
C SER A 9 -53.70 18.34 -1.93
N SER A 10 -53.11 17.14 -1.91
CA SER A 10 -51.66 17.06 -1.81
C SER A 10 -51.13 17.64 -3.11
N LEU A 11 -50.72 18.91 -3.05
CA LEU A 11 -49.77 19.45 -4.00
C LEU A 11 -48.60 18.46 -4.05
N ASP A 12 -48.55 17.64 -5.10
CA ASP A 12 -47.34 16.93 -5.49
C ASP A 12 -46.33 17.99 -5.87
N VAL A 13 -45.64 18.53 -4.85
CA VAL A 13 -44.51 19.42 -5.04
C VAL A 13 -43.43 18.56 -5.68
N PRO A 14 -43.12 18.73 -6.98
CA PRO A 14 -42.23 17.81 -7.71
C PRO A 14 -40.80 17.76 -7.12
N GLY A 15 -40.48 18.69 -6.21
CA GLY A 15 -39.23 18.73 -5.45
C GLY A 15 -39.20 17.84 -4.20
N GLN A 16 -40.33 17.55 -3.55
CA GLN A 16 -40.35 16.74 -2.32
C GLN A 16 -40.18 15.25 -2.63
N GLU A 17 -40.84 14.76 -3.68
CA GLU A 17 -40.73 13.37 -4.13
C GLU A 17 -39.33 13.07 -4.71
N LYS A 18 -38.75 14.00 -5.47
CA LYS A 18 -37.34 13.95 -5.91
C LYS A 18 -36.36 13.97 -4.74
N GLY A 19 -36.64 14.77 -3.71
CA GLY A 19 -35.84 14.81 -2.48
C GLY A 19 -35.90 13.51 -1.69
N LEU A 20 -37.09 12.93 -1.56
CA LEU A 20 -37.33 11.64 -0.91
C LEU A 20 -36.66 10.50 -1.69
N MET A 21 -36.86 10.41 -3.01
CA MET A 21 -36.20 9.42 -3.87
C MET A 21 -34.68 9.55 -3.82
N LYS A 22 -34.12 10.77 -3.86
CA LYS A 22 -32.68 10.99 -3.71
C LYS A 22 -32.18 10.56 -2.33
N LYS A 23 -32.96 10.80 -1.26
CA LYS A 23 -32.63 10.37 0.10
C LYS A 23 -32.68 8.84 0.24
N THR A 24 -33.65 8.17 -0.38
CA THR A 24 -33.76 6.71 -0.41
C THR A 24 -32.61 6.07 -1.19
N GLN A 25 -32.30 6.58 -2.38
CA GLN A 25 -31.13 6.16 -3.18
C GLN A 25 -29.81 6.36 -2.43
N LEU A 26 -29.67 7.46 -1.67
CA LEU A 26 -28.50 7.72 -0.84
C LEU A 26 -28.41 6.83 0.40
N LEU A 27 -29.55 6.43 0.98
CA LEU A 27 -29.61 5.49 2.10
C LEU A 27 -29.22 4.07 1.67
N ASP A 28 -29.60 3.67 0.45
CA ASP A 28 -29.29 2.36 -0.12
C ASP A 28 -27.79 2.20 -0.44
N ARG A 29 -27.12 3.30 -0.83
CA ARG A 29 -25.67 3.32 -1.16
C ARG A 29 -24.74 3.18 0.05
N GLY A 30 -25.27 3.29 1.27
CA GLY A 30 -24.45 3.38 2.49
C GLY A 30 -23.67 4.70 2.56
N GLN A 31 -23.54 5.24 3.77
CA GLN A 31 -22.79 6.47 4.04
C GLN A 31 -21.76 6.22 5.13
N TRP A 32 -20.68 6.98 5.09
CA TRP A 32 -19.72 7.06 6.19
C TRP A 32 -20.42 7.62 7.43
N ALA A 33 -20.14 7.06 8.61
CA ALA A 33 -20.77 7.53 9.84
C ALA A 33 -20.18 8.87 10.29
N SER A 34 -18.93 9.17 9.92
CA SER A 34 -18.31 10.47 10.20
C SER A 34 -17.41 10.96 9.06
N LYS A 35 -17.17 12.27 9.00
CA LYS A 35 -16.18 12.87 8.08
C LYS A 35 -14.76 12.36 8.37
N LEU A 36 -14.45 12.06 9.64
CA LEU A 36 -13.15 11.54 10.04
C LEU A 36 -12.93 10.12 9.51
N GLU A 37 -13.95 9.26 9.52
CA GLU A 37 -13.87 7.93 8.90
C GLU A 37 -13.51 8.02 7.42
N PHE A 38 -14.13 8.96 6.69
CA PHE A 38 -13.81 9.20 5.29
C PHE A 38 -12.37 9.72 5.11
N LEU A 39 -11.95 10.72 5.89
CA LEU A 39 -10.59 11.27 5.81
C LEU A 39 -9.51 10.23 6.15
N LEU A 40 -9.74 9.41 7.17
CA LEU A 40 -8.82 8.33 7.52
C LEU A 40 -8.79 7.22 6.46
N ALA A 41 -9.91 6.91 5.81
CA ALA A 41 -9.96 5.93 4.73
C ALA A 41 -9.19 6.41 3.50
N VAL A 42 -9.32 7.71 3.18
CA VAL A 42 -8.53 8.36 2.14
C VAL A 42 -7.03 8.36 2.51
N ALA A 43 -6.68 8.76 3.72
CA ALA A 43 -5.29 8.78 4.19
C ALA A 43 -4.66 7.36 4.17
N GLY A 44 -5.41 6.34 4.58
CA GLY A 44 -4.99 4.94 4.52
C GLY A 44 -4.77 4.44 3.09
N THR A 45 -5.58 4.91 2.13
CA THR A 45 -5.39 4.60 0.69
C THR A 45 -4.15 5.29 0.12
N LEU A 46 -3.83 6.51 0.58
CA LEU A 46 -2.65 7.26 0.13
C LEU A 46 -1.34 6.75 0.74
N VAL A 47 -1.40 6.18 1.95
CA VAL A 47 -0.23 5.65 2.65
C VAL A 47 -0.15 4.14 2.49
N GLY A 48 0.58 3.72 1.45
CA GLY A 48 0.88 2.31 1.18
C GLY A 48 2.32 1.92 1.54
N LEU A 49 2.58 0.61 1.46
CA LEU A 49 3.91 0.01 1.63
C LEU A 49 4.98 0.66 0.73
N GLY A 50 4.60 1.12 -0.46
CA GLY A 50 5.50 1.86 -1.35
C GLY A 50 6.10 3.12 -0.72
N ASN A 51 5.38 3.82 0.15
CA ASN A 51 5.93 5.01 0.82
C ASN A 51 7.04 4.65 1.81
N LEU A 52 7.05 3.41 2.34
CA LEU A 52 8.01 2.97 3.35
C LEU A 52 9.39 2.64 2.76
N TRP A 53 9.44 1.97 1.62
CA TRP A 53 10.72 1.53 1.03
C TRP A 53 11.03 2.17 -0.32
N ARG A 54 10.02 2.40 -1.15
CA ARG A 54 10.21 2.80 -2.54
C ARG A 54 10.63 4.25 -2.63
N PHE A 55 9.95 5.12 -1.88
CA PHE A 55 10.29 6.54 -1.84
C PHE A 55 11.72 6.77 -1.35
N PRO A 56 12.15 6.20 -0.19
CA PRO A 56 13.55 6.31 0.23
C PRO A 56 14.53 5.74 -0.80
N TYR A 57 14.23 4.58 -1.40
CA TYR A 57 15.10 4.00 -2.42
C TYR A 57 15.26 4.90 -3.66
N LEU A 58 14.15 5.46 -4.17
CA LEU A 58 14.16 6.37 -5.32
C LEU A 58 14.87 7.69 -5.01
N CYS A 59 14.63 8.26 -3.82
CA CYS A 59 15.29 9.47 -3.35
C CYS A 59 16.79 9.26 -3.31
N TYR A 60 17.25 8.19 -2.67
CA TYR A 60 18.66 7.82 -2.60
C TYR A 60 19.29 7.63 -3.99
N LYS A 61 18.64 6.87 -4.87
CA LYS A 61 19.18 6.54 -6.21
C LYS A 61 19.25 7.75 -7.14
N ASN A 62 18.36 8.74 -6.98
CA ASN A 62 18.21 9.88 -7.88
C ASN A 62 18.78 11.20 -7.32
N GLY A 63 19.87 11.14 -6.55
CA GLY A 63 20.59 12.32 -6.07
C GLY A 63 20.27 12.73 -4.64
N GLY A 64 19.76 11.81 -3.82
CA GLY A 64 19.49 12.03 -2.39
C GLY A 64 18.52 13.18 -2.18
N GLY A 65 18.89 14.13 -1.31
CA GLY A 65 18.06 15.29 -0.99
C GLY A 65 17.67 16.16 -2.20
N ALA A 66 18.47 16.17 -3.28
CA ALA A 66 18.14 16.92 -4.49
C ALA A 66 16.88 16.40 -5.20
N PHE A 67 16.52 15.12 -5.02
CA PHE A 67 15.29 14.53 -5.57
C PHE A 67 14.01 15.12 -4.97
N LEU A 68 14.09 15.68 -3.75
CA LEU A 68 12.91 16.22 -3.05
C LEU A 68 12.34 17.46 -3.74
N ILE A 69 13.19 18.28 -4.39
CA ILE A 69 12.76 19.49 -5.09
C ILE A 69 11.79 19.16 -6.25
N PRO A 70 12.17 18.36 -7.27
CA PRO A 70 11.25 17.98 -8.32
C PRO A 70 10.07 17.16 -7.79
N TYR A 71 10.27 16.34 -6.75
CA TYR A 71 9.19 15.58 -6.12
C TYR A 71 8.07 16.49 -5.61
N VAL A 72 8.40 17.54 -4.85
CA VAL A 72 7.41 18.49 -4.31
C VAL A 72 6.76 19.28 -5.46
N LEU A 73 7.52 19.69 -6.48
CA LEU A 73 6.97 20.38 -7.64
C LEU A 73 5.94 19.53 -8.41
N PHE A 74 6.27 18.28 -8.73
CA PHE A 74 5.33 17.36 -9.39
C PHE A 74 4.14 16.99 -8.50
N LEU A 75 4.34 16.88 -7.18
CA LEU A 75 3.26 16.65 -6.23
C LEU A 75 2.24 17.81 -6.25
N LEU A 76 2.72 19.05 -6.19
CA LEU A 76 1.86 20.23 -6.21
C LEU A 76 1.21 20.47 -7.59
N ALA A 77 1.96 20.29 -8.68
CA ALA A 77 1.50 20.59 -10.03
C ALA A 77 0.60 19.49 -10.64
N CYS A 78 0.83 18.22 -10.31
CA CYS A 78 0.10 17.09 -10.91
C CYS A 78 -0.58 16.21 -9.86
N GLY A 79 0.09 15.88 -8.77
CA GLY A 79 -0.42 14.95 -7.75
C GLY A 79 -1.69 15.45 -7.05
N ILE A 80 -1.63 16.63 -6.44
CA ILE A 80 -2.76 17.22 -5.71
C ILE A 80 -3.94 17.52 -6.66
N PRO A 81 -3.75 18.16 -7.84
CA PRO A 81 -4.85 18.40 -8.77
C PRO A 81 -5.54 17.12 -9.25
N MET A 82 -4.78 16.06 -9.58
CA MET A 82 -5.35 14.76 -9.98
C MET A 82 -6.16 14.12 -8.86
N PHE A 83 -5.64 14.13 -7.65
CA PHE A 83 -6.33 13.59 -6.47
C PHE A 83 -7.64 14.34 -6.17
N LEU A 84 -7.61 15.67 -6.22
CA LEU A 84 -8.81 16.50 -6.03
C LEU A 84 -9.82 16.30 -7.15
N LEU A 85 -9.37 16.18 -8.40
CA LEU A 85 -10.24 15.90 -9.54
C LEU A 85 -10.97 14.56 -9.37
N GLU A 86 -10.26 13.49 -9.04
CA GLU A 86 -10.82 12.15 -8.89
C GLU A 86 -11.84 12.10 -7.73
N THR A 87 -11.49 12.69 -6.58
CA THR A 87 -12.39 12.74 -5.42
C THR A 87 -13.62 13.61 -5.68
N ALA A 88 -13.47 14.78 -6.30
CA ALA A 88 -14.60 15.64 -6.67
C ALA A 88 -15.51 14.95 -7.70
N MET A 89 -14.93 14.28 -8.69
CA MET A 89 -15.67 13.53 -9.70
C MET A 89 -16.51 12.41 -9.06
N GLY A 90 -15.92 11.61 -8.17
CA GLY A 90 -16.63 10.55 -7.45
C GLY A 90 -17.72 11.06 -6.52
N GLN A 91 -17.51 12.20 -5.87
CA GLN A 91 -18.54 12.84 -5.04
C GLN A 91 -19.70 13.39 -5.88
N PHE A 92 -19.40 14.03 -7.01
CA PHE A 92 -20.38 14.63 -7.90
C PHE A 92 -21.27 13.59 -8.58
N THR A 93 -20.69 12.56 -9.23
CA THR A 93 -21.47 11.52 -9.91
C THR A 93 -22.09 10.54 -8.92
N SER A 94 -21.46 10.36 -7.77
CA SER A 94 -21.92 9.41 -6.76
C SER A 94 -22.07 7.97 -7.28
N GLN A 95 -21.30 7.62 -8.32
CA GLN A 95 -21.32 6.35 -9.02
C GLN A 95 -19.95 5.64 -8.93
N GLY A 96 -19.90 4.36 -9.28
CA GLY A 96 -18.65 3.60 -9.36
C GLY A 96 -17.80 4.03 -10.57
N CYS A 97 -16.55 3.56 -10.64
CA CYS A 97 -15.59 4.01 -11.65
C CYS A 97 -16.08 3.80 -13.10
N ILE A 98 -16.71 2.65 -13.41
CA ILE A 98 -17.20 2.34 -14.77
C ILE A 98 -18.39 3.24 -15.15
N THR A 99 -19.40 3.31 -14.28
CA THR A 99 -20.61 4.10 -14.53
C THR A 99 -20.33 5.60 -14.55
N CYS A 100 -19.36 6.07 -13.75
CA CYS A 100 -18.88 7.45 -13.75
C CYS A 100 -18.37 7.88 -15.14
N TRP A 101 -17.51 7.08 -15.79
CA TRP A 101 -17.01 7.41 -17.13
C TRP A 101 -18.12 7.40 -18.19
N ARG A 102 -19.06 6.45 -18.09
CA ARG A 102 -20.23 6.39 -18.99
C ARG A 102 -21.13 7.63 -18.89
N HIS A 103 -21.24 8.23 -17.70
CA HIS A 103 -22.03 9.45 -17.50
C HIS A 103 -21.39 10.69 -18.13
N PHE A 104 -20.05 10.83 -18.09
CA PHE A 104 -19.36 11.97 -18.71
C PHE A 104 -19.19 11.81 -20.21
N CYS A 105 -18.61 10.69 -20.64
CA CYS A 105 -18.27 10.41 -22.03
C CYS A 105 -18.32 8.89 -22.25
N PRO A 106 -19.37 8.34 -22.89
CA PRO A 106 -19.49 6.90 -23.11
C PRO A 106 -18.35 6.32 -23.95
N LEU A 107 -17.69 7.14 -24.78
CA LEU A 107 -16.48 6.73 -25.53
C LEU A 107 -15.34 6.30 -24.60
N PHE A 108 -15.24 6.88 -23.40
CA PHE A 108 -14.20 6.58 -22.42
C PHE A 108 -14.61 5.52 -21.38
N GLU A 109 -15.70 4.78 -21.60
CA GLU A 109 -16.12 3.68 -20.74
C GLU A 109 -15.02 2.62 -20.55
N GLY A 110 -14.19 2.40 -21.59
CA GLY A 110 -13.03 1.51 -21.53
C GLY A 110 -12.00 1.87 -20.44
N ILE A 111 -11.89 3.15 -20.06
CA ILE A 111 -11.00 3.59 -18.97
C ILE A 111 -11.45 2.94 -17.65
N GLY A 112 -12.76 2.89 -17.39
CA GLY A 112 -13.31 2.27 -16.19
C GLY A 112 -12.97 0.78 -16.07
N TYR A 113 -13.12 0.03 -17.17
CA TYR A 113 -12.74 -1.39 -17.20
C TYR A 113 -11.23 -1.59 -17.05
N ALA A 114 -10.41 -0.77 -17.72
CA ALA A 114 -8.95 -0.83 -17.58
C ALA A 114 -8.50 -0.59 -16.13
N THR A 115 -9.08 0.40 -15.45
CA THR A 115 -8.80 0.66 -14.03
C THR A 115 -9.19 -0.53 -13.14
N GLN A 116 -10.32 -1.18 -13.39
CA GLN A 116 -10.71 -2.38 -12.61
C GLN A 116 -9.75 -3.55 -12.80
N VAL A 117 -9.26 -3.79 -14.02
CA VAL A 117 -8.26 -4.82 -14.29
C VAL A 117 -6.95 -4.53 -13.55
N VAL A 118 -6.48 -3.27 -13.59
CA VAL A 118 -5.26 -2.86 -12.86
C VAL A 118 -5.43 -3.04 -11.34
N ILE A 119 -6.58 -2.65 -10.78
CA ILE A 119 -6.88 -2.85 -9.36
C ILE A 119 -6.92 -4.34 -8.99
N ALA A 120 -7.48 -5.19 -9.85
CA ALA A 120 -7.52 -6.63 -9.60
C ALA A 120 -6.11 -7.24 -9.54
N TYR A 121 -5.22 -6.89 -10.49
CA TYR A 121 -3.82 -7.33 -10.46
C TYR A 121 -3.08 -6.82 -9.23
N ALA A 122 -3.30 -5.55 -8.84
CA ALA A 122 -2.73 -5.01 -7.62
C ALA A 122 -3.25 -5.76 -6.38
N ALA A 123 -4.56 -6.03 -6.28
CA ALA A 123 -5.14 -6.74 -5.14
C ALA A 123 -4.49 -8.13 -4.95
N VAL A 124 -4.24 -8.86 -6.06
CA VAL A 124 -3.57 -10.17 -6.03
C VAL A 124 -2.12 -10.06 -5.55
N SER A 125 -1.35 -9.06 -5.99
CA SER A 125 0.05 -8.92 -5.53
C SER A 125 0.13 -8.44 -4.09
N TYR A 126 -0.73 -7.52 -3.67
CA TYR A 126 -0.73 -6.99 -2.30
C TYR A 126 -1.17 -8.03 -1.26
N ILE A 127 -2.13 -8.91 -1.58
CA ILE A 127 -2.55 -9.96 -0.62
C ILE A 127 -1.44 -10.99 -0.39
N VAL A 128 -0.59 -11.26 -1.39
CA VAL A 128 0.60 -12.12 -1.24
C VAL A 128 1.62 -11.48 -0.31
N ILE A 129 1.90 -10.18 -0.47
CA ILE A 129 2.79 -9.45 0.44
C ILE A 129 2.25 -9.47 1.88
N GLN A 130 0.93 -9.34 2.04
CA GLN A 130 0.29 -9.45 3.35
C GLN A 130 0.47 -10.84 3.97
N ALA A 131 0.45 -11.92 3.18
CA ALA A 131 0.73 -13.28 3.64
C ALA A 131 2.18 -13.42 4.14
N TRP A 132 3.15 -12.85 3.43
CA TRP A 132 4.55 -12.80 3.91
C TRP A 132 4.66 -12.05 5.22
N ALA A 133 3.99 -10.91 5.37
CA ALA A 133 4.00 -10.16 6.63
C ALA A 133 3.43 -10.98 7.80
N PHE A 134 2.35 -11.74 7.60
CA PHE A 134 1.83 -12.66 8.62
C PHE A 134 2.82 -13.78 8.96
N PHE A 135 3.48 -14.35 7.95
CA PHE A 135 4.50 -15.38 8.17
C PHE A 135 5.66 -14.85 9.03
N TYR A 136 6.16 -13.65 8.74
CA TYR A 136 7.20 -12.99 9.55
C TYR A 136 6.70 -12.64 10.96
N LEU A 137 5.43 -12.20 11.09
CA LEU A 137 4.83 -11.89 12.39
C LEU A 137 4.78 -13.14 13.28
N PHE A 138 4.29 -14.26 12.77
CA PHE A 138 4.24 -15.52 13.55
C PHE A 138 5.64 -16.07 13.85
N SER A 139 6.57 -15.94 12.91
CA SER A 139 7.97 -16.34 13.12
C SER A 139 8.67 -15.51 14.20
N SER A 140 8.22 -14.26 14.43
CA SER A 140 8.78 -13.36 15.45
C SER A 140 8.40 -13.71 16.89
N PHE A 141 7.45 -14.63 17.11
CA PHE A 141 7.08 -15.10 18.45
C PHE A 141 8.03 -16.17 19.02
N SER A 142 9.04 -16.56 18.25
CA SER A 142 10.10 -17.47 18.71
C SER A 142 11.06 -16.76 19.66
N ALA A 143 11.63 -17.49 20.63
CA ALA A 143 12.56 -16.92 21.62
C ALA A 143 13.81 -16.30 20.97
N GLU A 144 14.32 -16.93 19.92
CA GLU A 144 15.28 -16.36 18.99
C GLU A 144 14.63 -16.20 17.62
N ILE A 145 14.78 -15.04 17.00
CA ILE A 145 14.22 -14.80 15.67
C ILE A 145 14.94 -15.67 14.63
N PRO A 146 14.23 -16.34 13.69
CA PRO A 146 14.83 -17.34 12.80
C PRO A 146 15.91 -16.80 11.85
N TRP A 147 15.91 -15.49 11.59
CA TRP A 147 16.89 -14.81 10.71
C TRP A 147 18.06 -14.16 11.47
N ALA A 148 18.20 -14.40 12.78
CA ALA A 148 19.35 -13.90 13.56
C ALA A 148 20.55 -14.85 13.59
N SER A 149 20.38 -16.12 13.19
CA SER A 149 21.46 -17.10 13.21
C SER A 149 21.50 -17.94 11.93
N CYS A 150 22.66 -18.50 11.63
CA CYS A 150 22.87 -19.44 10.53
C CYS A 150 22.65 -20.91 10.94
N ARG A 151 22.16 -21.16 12.17
CA ARG A 151 22.00 -22.50 12.75
C ARG A 151 20.62 -23.11 12.46
N ASN A 152 20.13 -22.99 11.23
CA ASN A 152 18.84 -23.54 10.83
C ASN A 152 18.98 -24.58 9.71
N SER A 153 17.95 -25.40 9.53
CA SER A 153 17.91 -26.47 8.51
C SER A 153 17.92 -25.98 7.06
N TRP A 154 17.58 -24.71 6.82
CA TRP A 154 17.57 -24.09 5.50
C TRP A 154 18.86 -23.34 5.16
N ASN A 155 19.78 -23.19 6.13
CA ASN A 155 21.00 -22.43 5.90
C ASN A 155 22.05 -23.24 5.15
N THR A 156 22.86 -22.55 4.34
CA THR A 156 24.03 -23.14 3.67
C THR A 156 25.34 -22.86 4.39
N GLU A 157 26.39 -23.59 4.04
CA GLU A 157 27.74 -23.37 4.58
C GLU A 157 28.30 -21.97 4.26
N SER A 158 27.74 -21.28 3.28
CA SER A 158 28.06 -19.88 2.94
C SER A 158 27.43 -18.83 3.86
N CYS A 159 26.53 -19.23 4.76
CA CYS A 159 25.85 -18.32 5.67
C CYS A 159 26.81 -17.78 6.72
N PHE A 160 26.82 -16.45 6.90
CA PHE A 160 27.73 -15.79 7.84
C PHE A 160 27.03 -14.76 8.74
N GLU A 161 27.32 -14.82 10.05
CA GLU A 161 26.80 -13.91 11.08
C GLU A 161 27.74 -12.72 11.30
N PHE A 162 27.61 -11.68 10.47
CA PHE A 162 28.48 -10.49 10.50
C PHE A 162 28.48 -9.75 11.86
N ASP A 163 27.35 -9.71 12.55
CA ASP A 163 27.20 -8.96 13.82
C ASP A 163 27.92 -9.62 15.01
N LYS A 164 28.25 -10.91 14.91
CA LYS A 164 28.94 -11.67 15.97
C LYS A 164 30.40 -11.94 15.63
N ALA A 165 30.89 -11.45 14.49
CA ALA A 165 32.27 -11.63 14.07
C ALA A 165 33.21 -10.76 14.92
N ASN A 166 34.09 -11.40 15.69
CA ASN A 166 35.12 -10.69 16.44
C ASN A 166 36.11 -10.01 15.47
N ALA A 167 36.23 -8.69 15.56
CA ALA A 167 37.14 -7.87 14.76
C ALA A 167 38.64 -8.18 14.99
N SER A 168 38.99 -9.07 15.93
CA SER A 168 40.35 -9.44 16.31
C SER A 168 40.97 -10.55 15.45
N SER A 169 40.21 -11.16 14.56
CA SER A 169 40.67 -12.27 13.72
C SER A 169 40.64 -11.85 12.25
N ASN A 170 41.79 -11.96 11.57
CA ASN A 170 41.93 -11.71 10.13
C ASN A 170 41.05 -12.71 9.34
N TRP A 171 39.81 -12.34 9.11
CA TRP A 171 38.90 -13.08 8.26
C TRP A 171 38.68 -12.32 6.96
N THR A 172 38.98 -12.98 5.85
CA THR A 172 38.45 -12.60 4.55
C THR A 172 37.05 -13.19 4.43
N ALA A 173 36.03 -12.33 4.43
CA ALA A 173 34.69 -12.76 4.05
C ALA A 173 34.79 -13.41 2.67
N ALA A 174 34.32 -14.66 2.56
CA ALA A 174 34.25 -15.33 1.28
C ALA A 174 33.43 -14.44 0.33
N ALA A 175 33.88 -14.28 -0.92
CA ALA A 175 33.25 -13.39 -1.89
C ALA A 175 31.75 -13.71 -2.12
N ASN A 176 31.32 -14.93 -1.78
CA ASN A 176 29.95 -15.42 -1.92
C ASN A 176 29.23 -15.61 -0.56
N ALA A 177 29.69 -14.96 0.52
CA ALA A 177 29.06 -15.08 1.83
C ALA A 177 27.65 -14.45 1.83
N THR A 178 26.70 -15.17 2.40
CA THR A 178 25.28 -14.79 2.48
C THR A 178 24.88 -14.47 3.93
N THR A 179 23.95 -13.53 4.12
CA THR A 179 23.45 -13.20 5.47
C THR A 179 22.35 -14.19 5.89
N PRO A 180 22.18 -14.47 7.20
CA PRO A 180 21.10 -15.35 7.68
C PRO A 180 19.71 -14.83 7.29
N ALA A 181 19.53 -13.51 7.23
CA ALA A 181 18.27 -12.90 6.79
C ALA A 181 17.98 -13.09 5.30
N ALA A 182 19.00 -13.00 4.44
CA ALA A 182 18.85 -13.27 3.01
C ALA A 182 18.50 -14.74 2.76
N GLU A 183 19.21 -15.67 3.40
CA GLU A 183 18.92 -17.10 3.25
C GLU A 183 17.55 -17.48 3.82
N PHE A 184 17.12 -16.87 4.92
CA PHE A 184 15.77 -17.06 5.45
C PHE A 184 14.72 -16.65 4.42
N TRP A 185 14.87 -15.48 3.79
CA TRP A 185 13.94 -15.00 2.76
C TRP A 185 13.93 -15.91 1.51
N GLU A 186 15.11 -16.20 0.95
CA GLU A 186 15.22 -16.91 -0.32
C GLU A 186 14.89 -18.40 -0.20
N ARG A 187 15.36 -19.07 0.86
CA ARG A 187 15.28 -20.53 0.99
C ARG A 187 14.11 -21.00 1.85
N ARG A 188 13.82 -20.31 2.96
CA ARG A 188 12.75 -20.71 3.89
C ARG A 188 11.40 -20.11 3.55
N VAL A 189 11.33 -18.79 3.35
CA VAL A 189 10.08 -18.09 3.04
C VAL A 189 9.65 -18.37 1.61
N LEU A 190 10.44 -17.91 0.63
CA LEU A 190 10.11 -18.04 -0.79
C LEU A 190 10.33 -19.46 -1.29
N GLY A 191 11.47 -20.06 -0.95
CA GLY A 191 11.87 -21.34 -1.54
C GLY A 191 12.10 -21.20 -3.04
N ILE A 192 12.91 -20.23 -3.45
CA ILE A 192 13.15 -19.87 -4.85
C ILE A 192 13.62 -21.10 -5.64
N SER A 193 12.92 -21.38 -6.75
CA SER A 193 13.28 -22.42 -7.71
C SER A 193 14.37 -21.94 -8.68
N GLN A 194 14.94 -22.86 -9.46
CA GLN A 194 16.02 -22.53 -10.42
C GLN A 194 15.53 -21.67 -11.59
N GLY A 195 14.22 -21.65 -11.88
CA GLY A 195 13.64 -20.87 -12.96
C GLY A 195 12.12 -20.76 -12.90
N ILE A 196 11.57 -19.86 -13.73
CA ILE A 196 10.12 -19.57 -13.79
C ILE A 196 9.30 -20.76 -14.30
N GLU A 197 9.92 -21.64 -15.10
CA GLU A 197 9.28 -22.84 -15.65
C GLU A 197 9.04 -23.91 -14.57
N GLU A 198 9.83 -23.90 -13.50
CA GLU A 198 9.73 -24.84 -12.39
C GLU A 198 9.05 -24.16 -11.19
N ILE A 199 7.73 -24.30 -11.08
CA ILE A 199 6.92 -23.65 -10.02
C ILE A 199 7.18 -24.28 -8.63
N GLY A 200 7.89 -25.41 -8.57
CA GLY A 200 8.27 -26.07 -7.31
C GLY A 200 7.07 -26.67 -6.58
N SER A 201 7.16 -26.76 -5.25
CA SER A 201 6.10 -27.31 -4.39
C SER A 201 5.38 -26.22 -3.60
N LEU A 202 4.09 -26.41 -3.32
CA LEU A 202 3.30 -25.46 -2.56
C LEU A 202 3.76 -25.44 -1.09
N ARG A 203 4.19 -24.26 -0.62
CA ARG A 203 4.52 -24.02 0.79
C ARG A 203 3.24 -23.84 1.60
N TRP A 204 2.82 -24.89 2.30
CA TRP A 204 1.59 -24.88 3.11
C TRP A 204 1.56 -23.79 4.18
N ASP A 205 2.70 -23.48 4.80
CA ASP A 205 2.81 -22.41 5.80
C ASP A 205 2.35 -21.05 5.22
N LEU A 206 2.79 -20.74 4.00
CA LEU A 206 2.40 -19.52 3.28
C LEU A 206 0.95 -19.59 2.78
N ALA A 207 0.49 -20.75 2.33
CA ALA A 207 -0.89 -20.94 1.91
C ALA A 207 -1.88 -20.67 3.06
N LEU A 208 -1.54 -21.10 4.27
CA LEU A 208 -2.32 -20.82 5.48
C LEU A 208 -2.29 -19.33 5.86
N CYS A 209 -1.12 -18.68 5.77
CA CYS A 209 -1.01 -17.23 5.99
C CYS A 209 -1.83 -16.43 4.95
N LEU A 210 -1.86 -16.88 3.71
CA LEU A 210 -2.66 -16.30 2.63
C LEU A 210 -4.17 -16.49 2.90
N LEU A 211 -4.58 -17.69 3.30
CA LEU A 211 -5.97 -17.95 3.70
C LEU A 211 -6.40 -17.04 4.85
N LEU A 212 -5.55 -16.88 5.87
CA LEU A 212 -5.79 -15.97 6.98
C LEU A 212 -5.94 -14.52 6.52
N ALA A 213 -5.07 -14.05 5.61
CA ALA A 213 -5.16 -12.70 5.05
C ALA A 213 -6.50 -12.47 4.33
N TRP A 214 -6.97 -13.45 3.54
CA TRP A 214 -8.27 -13.39 2.88
C TRP A 214 -9.43 -13.34 3.87
N ILE A 215 -9.40 -14.18 4.92
CA ILE A 215 -10.43 -14.19 5.96
C ILE A 215 -10.52 -12.82 6.66
N ILE A 216 -9.37 -12.24 7.03
CA ILE A 216 -9.31 -10.92 7.67
C ILE A 216 -9.84 -9.85 6.73
N CYS A 217 -9.38 -9.81 5.47
CA CYS A 217 -9.85 -8.86 4.46
C CYS A 217 -11.36 -8.96 4.23
N TYR A 218 -11.90 -10.17 4.17
CA TYR A 218 -13.34 -10.40 4.05
C TYR A 218 -14.11 -9.76 5.21
N PHE A 219 -13.72 -10.03 6.46
CA PHE A 219 -14.39 -9.44 7.63
C PHE A 219 -14.24 -7.92 7.70
N CYS A 220 -13.14 -7.35 7.21
CA CYS A 220 -12.98 -5.90 7.11
C CYS A 220 -14.03 -5.26 6.19
N VAL A 221 -14.40 -5.94 5.09
CA VAL A 221 -15.24 -5.38 4.02
C VAL A 221 -16.69 -5.88 4.03
N TRP A 222 -17.02 -6.97 4.71
CA TRP A 222 -18.32 -7.69 4.57
C TRP A 222 -19.60 -6.85 4.76
N LYS A 223 -19.57 -5.78 5.58
CA LYS A 223 -20.71 -4.86 5.81
C LYS A 223 -20.51 -3.51 5.10
N GLY A 224 -19.64 -3.48 4.09
CA GLY A 224 -19.25 -2.30 3.33
C GLY A 224 -18.61 -1.22 4.20
N VAL A 225 -18.88 0.05 3.83
CA VAL A 225 -18.29 1.24 4.45
C VAL A 225 -18.51 1.34 5.97
N LYS A 226 -19.56 0.71 6.51
CA LYS A 226 -19.83 0.70 7.96
C LYS A 226 -18.80 -0.13 8.75
N SER A 227 -18.35 -1.26 8.19
CA SER A 227 -17.29 -2.08 8.80
C SER A 227 -15.92 -1.51 8.50
N THR A 228 -15.66 -1.19 7.23
CA THR A 228 -14.38 -0.62 6.78
C THR A 228 -14.04 0.65 7.56
N GLY A 229 -15.00 1.56 7.76
CA GLY A 229 -14.77 2.80 8.52
C GLY A 229 -14.32 2.58 9.96
N LYS A 230 -14.78 1.51 10.62
CA LYS A 230 -14.34 1.18 11.99
C LYS A 230 -12.93 0.57 12.00
N VAL A 231 -12.65 -0.34 11.08
CA VAL A 231 -11.32 -0.97 10.97
C VAL A 231 -10.24 0.06 10.61
N VAL A 232 -10.56 1.01 9.73
CA VAL A 232 -9.66 2.06 9.26
C VAL A 232 -9.11 2.93 10.39
N TYR A 233 -9.85 3.14 11.48
CA TYR A 233 -9.32 3.86 12.63
C TYR A 233 -8.04 3.23 13.18
N PHE A 234 -7.98 1.90 13.20
CA PHE A 234 -6.79 1.17 13.64
C PHE A 234 -5.77 1.08 12.51
N THR A 235 -6.18 0.60 11.33
CA THR A 235 -5.24 0.28 10.24
C THR A 235 -4.57 1.52 9.63
N ALA A 236 -5.22 2.68 9.66
CA ALA A 236 -4.62 3.92 9.18
C ALA A 236 -3.75 4.62 10.23
N THR A 237 -4.02 4.47 11.53
CA THR A 237 -3.27 5.18 12.59
C THR A 237 -2.07 4.39 13.09
N PHE A 238 -2.19 3.07 13.22
CA PHE A 238 -1.15 2.20 13.74
C PHE A 238 0.19 2.31 13.00
N PRO A 239 0.24 2.36 11.64
CA PRO A 239 1.49 2.55 10.92
C PRO A 239 2.24 3.83 11.30
N TYR A 240 1.53 4.94 11.55
CA TYR A 240 2.18 6.20 11.97
C TYR A 240 2.80 6.08 13.35
N VAL A 241 2.10 5.45 14.29
CA VAL A 241 2.63 5.21 15.64
C VAL A 241 3.90 4.36 15.56
N MET A 242 3.85 3.26 14.78
CA MET A 242 5.01 2.40 14.55
C MET A 242 6.17 3.16 13.90
N LEU A 243 5.91 4.01 12.91
CA LEU A 243 6.95 4.83 12.28
C LEU A 243 7.60 5.81 13.24
N VAL A 244 6.83 6.44 14.14
CA VAL A 244 7.39 7.33 15.16
C VAL A 244 8.28 6.56 16.13
N VAL A 245 7.86 5.37 16.56
CA VAL A 245 8.68 4.50 17.43
C VAL A 245 9.96 4.05 16.73
N LEU A 246 9.87 3.61 15.46
CA LEU A 246 11.03 3.21 14.66
C LEU A 246 11.97 4.38 14.38
N LEU A 247 11.43 5.59 14.18
CA LEU A 247 12.24 6.80 14.02
C LEU A 247 12.99 7.13 15.30
N ALA A 248 12.29 7.15 16.45
CA ALA A 248 12.91 7.41 17.75
C ALA A 248 14.01 6.38 18.03
N ARG A 249 13.73 5.09 17.80
CA ARG A 249 14.74 4.04 17.94
C ARG A 249 15.89 4.24 16.97
N GLY A 250 15.61 4.47 15.69
CA GLY A 250 16.60 4.68 14.64
C GLY A 250 17.57 5.82 14.93
N LEU A 251 17.09 6.94 15.48
CA LEU A 251 17.92 8.08 15.88
C LEU A 251 18.81 7.79 17.10
N THR A 252 18.46 6.82 17.94
CA THR A 252 19.28 6.41 19.09
C THR A 252 20.40 5.43 18.75
N LEU A 253 20.43 4.86 17.53
CA LEU A 253 21.46 3.91 17.13
C LEU A 253 22.79 4.63 16.82
N PRO A 254 23.94 4.01 17.15
CA PRO A 254 25.25 4.58 16.80
C PRO A 254 25.40 4.66 15.28
N GLY A 255 25.86 5.81 14.78
CA GLY A 255 26.05 6.03 13.34
C GLY A 255 24.79 6.41 12.56
N ALA A 256 23.64 6.62 13.22
CA ALA A 256 22.40 7.04 12.56
C ALA A 256 22.54 8.34 11.75
N ILE A 257 23.31 9.31 12.27
CA ILE A 257 23.57 10.59 11.60
C ILE A 257 24.31 10.40 10.27
N ASN A 258 25.23 9.43 10.17
CA ASN A 258 25.96 9.15 8.94
C ASN A 258 25.03 8.61 7.85
N GLY A 259 24.10 7.72 8.22
CA GLY A 259 23.07 7.22 7.30
C GLY A 259 22.13 8.33 6.82
N LEU A 260 21.71 9.22 7.72
CA LEU A 260 20.86 10.35 7.37
C LEU A 260 21.57 11.36 6.47
N ALA A 261 22.83 11.69 6.79
CA ALA A 261 23.67 12.54 5.97
C ALA A 261 23.83 11.93 4.57
N PHE A 262 24.15 10.64 4.47
CA PHE A 262 24.29 9.95 3.20
C PHE A 262 22.99 9.89 2.39
N TYR A 263 21.83 9.81 3.05
CA TYR A 263 20.52 9.82 2.39
C TYR A 263 20.13 11.21 1.85
N LEU A 264 20.37 12.26 2.64
CA LEU A 264 19.93 13.63 2.31
C LEU A 264 20.99 14.47 1.60
N TYR A 265 22.25 14.06 1.57
CA TYR A 265 23.31 14.83 0.91
C TYR A 265 22.98 15.01 -0.58
N PRO A 266 22.90 16.26 -1.07
CA PRO A 266 22.56 16.51 -2.46
C PRO A 266 23.80 16.22 -3.32
N ASP A 267 23.75 15.12 -4.09
CA ASP A 267 24.78 14.78 -5.08
C ASP A 267 24.34 15.23 -6.48
N PRO A 268 24.78 16.42 -6.96
CA PRO A 268 24.40 16.93 -8.28
C PRO A 268 24.89 16.07 -9.45
N THR A 269 25.89 15.21 -9.23
CA THR A 269 26.42 14.27 -10.24
C THR A 269 25.49 13.07 -10.48
N ARG A 270 24.79 12.63 -9.43
CA ARG A 270 23.78 11.55 -9.50
C ARG A 270 22.42 12.07 -9.96
N PHE A 271 22.20 13.37 -9.86
CA PHE A 271 21.01 14.03 -10.35
C PHE A 271 20.95 13.98 -11.89
N GLY A 272 19.76 13.72 -12.43
CA GLY A 272 19.54 13.74 -13.87
C GLY A 272 18.07 13.83 -14.19
N TRP A 273 17.64 14.95 -14.80
CA TRP A 273 16.25 15.26 -15.10
C TRP A 273 15.51 14.13 -15.85
N THR A 274 16.19 13.43 -16.77
CA THR A 274 15.63 12.30 -17.51
C THR A 274 15.38 11.07 -16.62
N ARG A 275 16.23 10.80 -15.63
CA ARG A 275 16.05 9.73 -14.64
C ARG A 275 14.95 10.06 -13.65
N VAL A 276 14.90 11.31 -13.22
CA VAL A 276 13.86 11.85 -12.32
C VAL A 276 12.49 11.75 -13.00
N HIS A 277 12.36 12.24 -14.24
CA HIS A 277 11.12 12.14 -15.01
C HIS A 277 10.68 10.68 -15.24
N LYS A 278 11.63 9.78 -15.58
CA LYS A 278 11.34 8.34 -15.69
C LYS A 278 10.84 7.74 -14.38
N SER A 279 11.35 8.20 -13.25
CA SER A 279 10.94 7.75 -11.91
C SER A 279 9.51 8.17 -11.56
N PHE A 280 9.04 9.30 -12.10
CA PHE A 280 7.66 9.78 -11.96
C PHE A 280 6.70 9.19 -13.01
N SER A 281 7.20 8.60 -14.08
CA SER A 281 6.36 7.99 -15.11
C SER A 281 5.69 6.69 -14.63
N PRO A 282 4.53 6.29 -15.20
CA PRO A 282 3.89 5.01 -14.90
C PRO A 282 4.81 3.80 -15.14
N LEU A 283 5.73 3.89 -16.10
CA LEU A 283 6.76 2.88 -16.35
C LEU A 283 7.81 2.80 -15.22
N GLY A 284 8.13 3.93 -14.60
CA GLY A 284 8.92 3.98 -13.36
C GLY A 284 8.20 3.35 -12.18
N PHE A 285 6.86 3.37 -12.17
CA PHE A 285 6.01 2.72 -11.17
C PHE A 285 6.04 1.18 -11.26
N VAL A 286 6.22 0.60 -12.44
CA VAL A 286 6.29 -0.87 -12.62
C VAL A 286 7.70 -1.43 -12.40
N ARG A 287 8.75 -0.67 -12.74
CA ARG A 287 10.17 -1.13 -12.69
C ARG A 287 10.83 -1.17 -11.31
N GLY A 288 10.07 -0.95 -10.24
CA GLY A 288 10.56 -0.89 -8.86
C GLY A 288 9.81 -1.80 -7.90
N VAL A 289 9.08 -2.79 -8.43
CA VAL A 289 8.58 -3.97 -7.71
C VAL A 289 9.55 -5.11 -7.97
#